data_AF-A0A2G1W9P8-F1
#
_entry.id   AF-A0A2G1W9P8-F1
#
_cell.length_a   1.000
_cell.length_b   1.000
_cell.length_c   1.000
_cell.angle_alpha   90.00
_cell.angle_beta   90.00
_cell.angle_gamma   90.00
#
_symmetry.space_group_name_H-M   'P 1'
#
loop_
_entity.id
_entity.type
_entity.pdbx_description
1 polymer ?
#
loop_
_entity_poly.entity_id
_entity_poly.type
_entity_poly.pdbx_seq_one_letter_code
_entity_poly.pdbx_strand_id
1 'polypeptide(L)'
;MKRTKKNGFSLLEVIAAVVILAVVAAATVATVAPMRAKSEDKLAEQDIASLNAMAQTYYLEIGSYPRNIAYLVRENYIKADDTASRARYNKLRQYPYDAATGTFSKPVTN
;
A
#
# COMPACT_ATOMS: atom_id res chain seq x y z
N MET A 1 -4.79 -49.73 40.17
CA MET A 1 -4.42 -48.61 39.27
C MET A 1 -5.70 -47.91 38.78
N LYS A 2 -5.99 -46.67 39.23
CA LYS A 2 -7.16 -45.90 38.77
C LYS A 2 -6.85 -45.33 37.37
N ARG A 3 -7.58 -45.76 36.34
CA ARG A 3 -7.51 -45.15 34.99
C ARG A 3 -8.20 -43.79 35.02
N THR A 4 -7.44 -42.72 34.84
CA THR A 4 -7.95 -41.38 34.58
C THR A 4 -8.63 -41.37 33.20
N LYS A 5 -9.95 -41.19 33.15
CA LYS A 5 -10.67 -40.99 31.88
C LYS A 5 -10.19 -39.68 31.26
N LYS A 6 -9.58 -39.75 30.08
CA LYS A 6 -9.31 -38.57 29.25
C LYS A 6 -10.63 -38.16 28.62
N ASN A 7 -11.12 -36.97 28.92
CA ASN A 7 -12.28 -36.39 28.26
C ASN A 7 -11.84 -35.98 26.85
N GLY A 8 -12.24 -36.74 25.84
CA GLY A 8 -12.04 -36.39 24.44
C GLY A 8 -13.04 -35.32 24.00
N PHE A 9 -12.68 -34.56 22.98
CA PHE A 9 -13.53 -33.55 22.35
C PHE A 9 -14.86 -34.16 21.87
N SER A 10 -15.98 -33.52 22.20
CA SER A 10 -17.30 -33.92 21.73
C SER A 10 -17.51 -33.51 20.28
N LEU A 11 -18.23 -34.34 19.50
CA LEU A 11 -18.64 -34.00 18.13
C LEU A 11 -19.42 -32.67 18.09
N LEU A 12 -20.24 -32.42 19.12
CA LEU A 12 -21.01 -31.18 19.26
C LEU A 12 -20.09 -29.95 19.39
N GLU A 13 -19.00 -30.07 20.14
CA GLU A 13 -18.04 -28.98 20.33
C GLU A 13 -17.31 -28.65 19.02
N VAL A 14 -16.98 -29.67 18.22
CA VAL A 14 -16.36 -29.47 16.91
C VAL A 14 -17.32 -28.78 15.94
N ILE A 15 -18.60 -29.20 15.90
CA ILE A 15 -19.60 -28.58 15.03
C ILE A 15 -19.84 -27.12 15.44
N ALA A 16 -20.02 -26.85 16.74
CA ALA A 16 -20.20 -25.49 17.24
C ALA A 16 -18.98 -24.60 16.91
N ALA A 17 -17.76 -25.12 17.07
CA ALA A 17 -16.54 -24.39 16.72
C ALA A 17 -16.47 -24.06 15.22
N VAL A 18 -16.76 -25.01 14.34
CA VAL A 18 -16.73 -24.79 12.88
C VAL A 18 -17.77 -23.74 12.45
N VAL A 19 -18.96 -23.74 13.05
CA VAL A 19 -19.99 -22.73 12.77
C VAL A 19 -19.51 -21.33 13.17
N ILE A 20 -18.92 -21.18 14.35
CA ILE A 20 -18.36 -19.89 14.80
C ILE A 20 -17.25 -19.44 13.85
N LEU A 21 -16.33 -20.35 13.48
CA LEU A 21 -15.24 -20.03 12.55
C LEU A 21 -15.75 -19.60 11.18
N ALA A 22 -16.79 -20.24 10.65
CA ALA A 22 -17.40 -19.85 9.38
C ALA A 22 -17.99 -18.43 9.41
N VAL A 23 -18.72 -18.09 10.48
CA VAL A 23 -19.31 -16.75 10.64
C VAL A 23 -18.22 -15.68 10.78
N VAL A 24 -17.21 -15.92 11.61
CA VAL A 24 -16.09 -14.98 11.80
C VAL A 24 -15.31 -14.80 10.50
N ALA A 25 -15.01 -15.88 9.78
CA ALA A 25 -14.30 -15.81 8.51
C ALA A 25 -15.07 -14.94 7.48
N ALA A 26 -16.38 -15.17 7.33
CA ALA A 26 -17.22 -14.37 6.44
C ALA A 26 -17.22 -12.87 6.81
N ALA A 27 -17.39 -12.55 8.09
CA ALA A 27 -17.37 -11.17 8.59
C ALA A 27 -16.01 -10.48 8.37
N THR A 28 -14.90 -11.19 8.54
CA THR A 28 -13.56 -10.63 8.31
C THR A 28 -13.29 -10.32 6.84
N VAL A 29 -13.72 -11.18 5.91
CA VAL A 29 -13.54 -10.90 4.47
C VAL A 29 -14.35 -9.68 4.04
N ALA A 30 -15.60 -9.58 4.49
CA ALA A 30 -16.49 -8.47 4.17
C ALA A 30 -15.96 -7.11 4.66
N THR A 31 -15.23 -7.08 5.78
CA THR A 31 -14.70 -5.86 6.38
C THR A 31 -13.32 -5.47 5.84
N VAL A 32 -12.42 -6.45 5.64
CA VAL A 32 -11.02 -6.15 5.31
C VAL A 32 -10.84 -5.79 3.82
N ALA A 33 -11.61 -6.37 2.91
CA ALA A 33 -11.51 -6.05 1.47
C ALA A 33 -11.69 -4.55 1.15
N PRO A 34 -12.79 -3.88 1.57
CA PRO A 34 -12.95 -2.44 1.32
C PRO A 34 -11.93 -1.58 2.09
N MET A 35 -11.49 -2.03 3.28
CA MET A 35 -10.43 -1.33 4.03
C MET A 35 -9.10 -1.33 3.29
N ARG A 36 -8.73 -2.43 2.63
CA ARG A 36 -7.50 -2.52 1.82
C ARG A 36 -7.56 -1.58 0.62
N ALA A 37 -8.64 -1.61 -0.16
CA ALA A 37 -8.82 -0.70 -1.29
C ALA A 37 -8.71 0.78 -0.88
N LYS A 38 -9.41 1.16 0.20
CA LYS A 38 -9.33 2.52 0.76
C LYS A 38 -7.92 2.88 1.24
N SER A 39 -7.18 1.94 1.81
CA SER A 39 -5.79 2.17 2.22
C SER A 39 -4.88 2.34 1.01
N GLU A 40 -5.04 1.56 -0.05
CA GLU A 40 -4.27 1.71 -1.29
C GLU A 40 -4.52 3.06 -1.95
N ASP A 41 -5.76 3.53 -1.99
CA ASP A 41 -6.13 4.87 -2.49
C ASP A 41 -5.45 5.97 -1.69
N LYS A 42 -5.49 5.87 -0.36
CA LYS A 42 -4.83 6.84 0.54
C LYS A 42 -3.32 6.83 0.41
N LEU A 43 -2.72 5.65 0.24
CA LEU A 43 -1.29 5.53 -0.01
C LEU A 43 -0.91 6.18 -1.34
N ALA A 44 -1.73 6.03 -2.38
CA ALA A 44 -1.51 6.70 -3.65
C ALA A 44 -1.62 8.23 -3.53
N GLU A 45 -2.57 8.74 -2.75
CA GLU A 45 -2.67 10.18 -2.45
C GLU A 45 -1.45 10.71 -1.69
N GLN A 46 -0.96 9.95 -0.70
CA GLN A 46 0.25 10.30 0.04
C GLN A 46 1.50 10.28 -0.85
N ASP A 47 1.64 9.26 -1.72
CA ASP A 47 2.73 9.17 -2.68
C ASP A 47 2.75 10.40 -3.61
N ILE A 48 1.59 10.80 -4.15
CA ILE A 48 1.46 12.00 -4.99
C ILE A 48 1.81 13.27 -4.22
N ALA A 49 1.28 13.44 -3.01
CA ALA A 49 1.57 14.62 -2.20
C ALA A 49 3.08 14.74 -1.89
N SER A 50 3.73 13.60 -1.59
CA SER A 50 5.18 13.54 -1.38
C SER A 50 5.95 13.87 -2.66
N LEU A 51 5.54 13.34 -3.80
CA LEU A 51 6.16 13.64 -5.10
C LEU A 51 6.03 15.12 -5.48
N ASN A 52 4.86 15.73 -5.26
CA ASN A 52 4.63 17.14 -5.50
C ASN A 52 5.49 18.02 -4.59
N ALA A 53 5.62 17.66 -3.30
CA ALA A 53 6.51 18.36 -2.38
C ALA A 53 7.97 18.31 -2.86
N MET A 54 8.45 17.14 -3.31
CA MET A 54 9.81 16.99 -3.86
C MET A 54 10.01 17.79 -5.15
N ALA A 55 9.03 17.80 -6.06
CA ALA A 55 9.10 18.62 -7.27
C ALA A 55 9.10 20.12 -6.97
N GLN A 56 8.35 20.55 -5.94
CA GLN A 56 8.37 21.93 -5.48
C GLN A 56 9.73 22.30 -4.89
N THR A 57 10.32 21.43 -4.05
CA THR A 57 11.68 21.65 -3.52
C THR A 57 12.70 21.75 -4.66
N TYR A 58 12.63 20.85 -5.65
CA TYR A 58 13.47 20.92 -6.84
C TYR A 58 13.33 22.27 -7.56
N TYR A 59 12.09 22.78 -7.73
CA TYR A 59 11.86 24.09 -8.33
C TYR A 59 12.48 25.23 -7.52
N LEU A 60 12.39 25.17 -6.18
CA LEU A 60 12.96 26.18 -5.31
C LEU A 60 14.50 26.21 -5.37
N GLU A 61 15.15 25.06 -5.58
CA GLU A 61 16.61 24.94 -5.63
C GLU A 61 17.18 25.23 -7.03
N ILE A 62 16.52 24.76 -8.09
CA ILE A 62 17.05 24.78 -9.46
C ILE A 62 16.36 25.85 -10.33
N GLY A 63 15.23 26.41 -9.88
CA GLY A 63 14.48 27.44 -10.59
C GLY A 63 13.63 26.92 -11.76
N SER A 64 13.49 25.61 -11.90
CA SER A 64 12.65 24.97 -12.91
C SER A 64 12.08 23.66 -12.38
N TYR A 65 10.91 23.22 -12.87
CA TYR A 65 10.35 21.93 -12.47
C TYR A 65 11.16 20.78 -13.08
N PRO A 66 11.21 19.60 -12.42
CA PRO A 66 11.91 18.46 -12.99
C PRO A 66 11.24 18.05 -14.30
N ARG A 67 11.99 17.56 -15.30
CA ARG A 67 11.37 17.14 -16.58
C ARG A 67 10.59 15.83 -16.45
N ASN A 68 10.99 14.99 -15.52
CA ASN A 68 10.36 13.72 -15.19
C ASN A 68 10.88 13.24 -13.83
N ILE A 69 10.27 12.17 -13.30
CA ILE A 69 10.67 11.59 -12.01
C ILE A 69 12.13 11.11 -11.95
N ALA A 70 12.78 10.81 -13.08
CA ALA A 70 14.18 10.39 -13.07
C ALA A 70 15.13 11.53 -12.67
N TYR A 71 14.74 12.81 -12.90
CA TYR A 71 15.49 13.95 -12.37
C TYR A 71 15.44 14.00 -10.85
N LEU A 72 14.30 13.65 -10.24
CA LEU A 72 14.19 13.56 -8.78
C LEU A 72 15.07 12.44 -8.20
N VAL A 73 15.28 11.35 -8.94
CA VAL A 73 16.24 10.31 -8.55
C VAL A 73 17.68 10.77 -8.72
N ARG A 74 18.00 11.39 -9.85
CA ARG A 74 19.34 11.88 -10.18
C ARG A 74 19.84 12.91 -9.16
N GLU A 75 18.97 13.83 -8.74
CA GLU A 75 19.28 14.85 -7.74
C GLU A 75 19.07 14.34 -6.30
N ASN A 76 18.93 13.02 -6.09
CA ASN A 76 18.82 12.35 -4.78
C ASN A 76 17.60 12.70 -3.91
N TYR A 77 16.55 13.30 -4.45
CA TYR A 77 15.27 13.45 -3.73
C TYR A 77 14.57 12.09 -3.54
N ILE A 78 14.75 11.16 -4.49
CA ILE A 78 14.23 9.80 -4.42
C ILE A 78 15.39 8.81 -4.48
N LYS A 79 15.50 7.94 -3.49
CA LYS A 79 16.49 6.86 -3.49
C LYS A 79 16.04 5.69 -4.37
N ALA A 80 16.98 5.10 -5.10
CA ALA A 80 16.77 3.93 -5.95
C ALA A 80 17.99 2.98 -5.94
N ASP A 81 18.74 2.98 -4.84
CA ASP A 81 19.99 2.26 -4.61
C ASP A 81 19.77 0.79 -4.21
N ASP A 82 18.72 0.50 -3.43
CA ASP A 82 18.38 -0.85 -2.99
C ASP A 82 17.18 -1.47 -3.76
N THR A 83 16.94 -2.77 -3.59
CA THR A 83 15.84 -3.51 -4.26
C THR A 83 14.44 -2.99 -3.89
N ALA A 84 14.21 -2.62 -2.62
CA ALA A 84 12.93 -2.10 -2.16
C ALA A 84 12.68 -0.67 -2.70
N SER A 85 13.70 0.17 -2.67
CA SER A 85 13.72 1.52 -3.23
C SER A 85 13.49 1.49 -4.74
N ARG A 86 14.06 0.52 -5.46
CA ARG A 86 13.80 0.30 -6.90
C ARG A 86 12.36 -0.13 -7.18
N ALA A 87 11.79 -1.00 -6.35
CA ALA A 87 10.38 -1.39 -6.48
C ALA A 87 9.46 -0.18 -6.25
N ARG A 88 9.75 0.63 -5.23
CA ARG A 88 9.05 1.90 -4.97
C ARG A 88 9.19 2.86 -6.16
N TYR A 89 10.39 3.07 -6.68
CA TYR A 89 10.60 3.91 -7.87
C TYR A 89 9.78 3.44 -9.08
N ASN A 90 9.74 2.12 -9.34
CA ASN A 90 8.95 1.58 -10.44
C ASN A 90 7.44 1.82 -10.26
N LYS A 91 6.94 1.81 -9.02
CA LYS A 91 5.56 2.22 -8.71
C LYS A 91 5.38 3.73 -8.94
N LEU A 92 6.28 4.56 -8.39
CA LEU A 92 6.18 6.01 -8.47
C LEU A 92 6.30 6.55 -9.91
N ARG A 93 7.03 5.85 -10.80
CA ARG A 93 7.15 6.24 -12.21
C ARG A 93 5.86 6.06 -13.02
N GLN A 94 4.88 5.31 -12.50
CA GLN A 94 3.59 5.11 -13.16
C GLN A 94 2.63 6.29 -12.98
N TYR A 95 2.88 7.17 -12.01
CA TYR A 95 2.05 8.36 -11.80
C TYR A 95 2.29 9.35 -12.95
N PRO A 96 1.23 9.76 -13.67
CA PRO A 96 1.31 10.82 -14.66
C PRO A 96 1.94 12.08 -14.06
N TYR A 97 2.83 12.71 -14.82
CA TYR A 97 3.56 13.90 -14.40
C TYR A 97 3.45 14.99 -15.45
N ASP A 98 3.07 16.19 -15.02
CA ASP A 98 3.05 17.39 -15.84
C ASP A 98 4.27 18.26 -15.52
N ALA A 99 5.21 18.35 -16.47
CA ALA A 99 6.44 19.12 -16.33
C ALA A 99 6.23 20.64 -16.42
N ALA A 100 5.09 21.11 -16.95
CA ALA A 100 4.79 22.54 -16.99
C ALA A 100 4.36 23.07 -15.62
N THR A 101 3.62 22.25 -14.86
CA THR A 101 3.08 22.61 -13.54
C THR A 101 3.85 22.00 -12.38
N GLY A 102 4.70 20.99 -12.62
CA GLY A 102 5.43 20.28 -11.57
C GLY A 102 4.58 19.28 -10.79
N THR A 103 3.43 18.89 -11.33
CA THR A 103 2.42 18.12 -10.58
C THR A 103 2.33 16.67 -11.03
N PHE A 104 2.23 15.79 -10.05
CA PHE A 104 1.90 14.37 -10.20
C PHE A 104 0.41 14.16 -9.97
N SER A 105 -0.19 13.24 -10.73
CA SER A 105 -1.61 12.88 -10.65
C SER A 105 -1.78 11.38 -10.48
N LYS A 106 -2.98 10.94 -10.05
CA LYS A 106 -3.29 9.50 -10.01
C LYS A 106 -3.25 8.93 -11.43
N PRO A 107 -2.67 7.72 -11.64
CA PRO A 107 -2.80 7.06 -12.93
C PRO A 107 -4.28 6.81 -13.22
N VAL A 108 -4.70 7.05 -14.47
CA VAL A 108 -6.06 6.75 -14.90
C VAL A 108 -6.22 5.23 -14.89
N THR A 109 -6.87 4.70 -13.86
CA THR A 109 -7.35 3.32 -13.84
C THR A 109 -8.60 3.25 -14.70
N ASN A 110 -8.49 2.66 -15.90
CA ASN A 110 -9.65 2.20 -16.67
C ASN A 110 -10.33 1.02 -15.99
#